data_AF-A0A972N8B4-F1
#
_entry.id   AF-A0A972N8B4-F1
#
_cell.length_a   1.000
_cell.length_b   1.000
_cell.length_c   1.000
_cell.angle_alpha   90.00
_cell.angle_beta   90.00
_cell.angle_gamma   90.00
#
_symmetry.space_group_name_H-M   'P 1'
#
loop_
_entity.id
_entity.type
_entity.pdbx_description
1 polymer ?
#
loop_
_entity_poly.entity_id
_entity_poly.type
_entity_poly.pdbx_seq_one_letter_code
_entity_poly.pdbx_strand_id
1 'polypeptide(L)'
;MLEILIIAFGILVAAGLFIFIIQPIWEGSALLAKEDIPLPVDDLDELYAKRDAIYEAIKELELDYQVGKLSEEDYKRFSADLKRQAAEILKRIDEFPKQQAHIRRYLEAQIQTIRAAMGAPVTQPVLARVPITGREGKTPPKFCTQCGAPLRPTDRFCSQCGARVTPA
;
A
#
# COMPACT_ATOMS: atom_id res chain seq x y z
N MET A 1 -32.25 -22.74 -32.47
CA MET A 1 -31.54 -23.59 -31.48
C MET A 1 -30.08 -23.18 -31.37
N LEU A 2 -29.28 -23.22 -32.44
CA LEU A 2 -27.86 -22.86 -32.41
C LEU A 2 -27.60 -21.38 -32.06
N GLU A 3 -28.37 -20.45 -32.62
CA GLU A 3 -28.23 -19.00 -32.35
C GLU A 3 -28.51 -18.65 -30.88
N ILE A 4 -29.53 -19.27 -30.28
CA ILE A 4 -29.88 -19.08 -28.86
C ILE A 4 -28.74 -19.59 -27.95
N LEU A 5 -28.07 -20.66 -28.36
CA LEU A 5 -26.95 -21.26 -27.64
C LEU A 5 -25.69 -20.36 -27.67
N ILE A 6 -25.43 -19.71 -28.80
CA ILE A 6 -24.32 -18.75 -28.96
C ILE A 6 -24.55 -17.50 -28.11
N ILE A 7 -25.77 -16.96 -28.11
CA ILE A 7 -26.13 -15.79 -27.31
C ILE A 7 -26.03 -16.10 -25.80
N ALA A 8 -26.55 -17.25 -25.37
CA ALA A 8 -26.48 -17.69 -23.98
C ALA A 8 -25.02 -17.86 -23.51
N PHE A 9 -24.16 -18.44 -24.34
CA PHE A 9 -22.74 -18.59 -24.04
C PHE A 9 -22.02 -17.24 -23.95
N GLY A 10 -22.31 -16.32 -24.88
CA GLY A 10 -21.76 -14.97 -24.85
C GLY A 10 -22.11 -14.20 -23.57
N ILE A 11 -23.36 -14.28 -23.13
CA ILE A 11 -23.81 -13.65 -21.88
C ILE A 11 -23.09 -14.24 -20.67
N LEU A 12 -22.91 -15.57 -20.63
CA LEU A 12 -22.23 -16.26 -19.53
C LEU A 12 -20.75 -15.86 -19.43
N VAL A 13 -20.06 -15.76 -20.56
CA VAL A 13 -18.67 -15.30 -20.62
C VAL A 13 -18.56 -13.83 -20.21
N ALA A 14 -19.45 -12.97 -20.72
CA ALA A 14 -19.47 -11.55 -20.37
C ALA A 14 -19.73 -11.32 -18.87
N ALA A 15 -20.69 -12.06 -18.29
CA ALA A 15 -20.97 -12.03 -16.86
C ALA A 15 -19.77 -12.52 -16.03
N GLY A 16 -19.11 -13.60 -16.46
CA GLY A 16 -17.90 -14.11 -15.80
C GLY A 16 -16.75 -13.11 -15.82
N LEU A 17 -16.50 -12.46 -16.96
CA LEU A 17 -15.48 -11.41 -17.09
C LEU A 17 -15.82 -10.17 -16.24
N PHE A 18 -17.09 -9.77 -16.23
CA PHE A 18 -17.56 -8.66 -15.41
C PHE A 18 -17.36 -8.93 -13.91
N ILE A 19 -17.71 -10.14 -13.45
CA ILE A 19 -17.46 -10.58 -12.06
C ILE A 19 -15.96 -10.60 -11.77
N PHE A 20 -15.13 -11.13 -12.67
CA PHE A 20 -13.68 -11.19 -12.50
C PHE A 20 -13.03 -9.79 -12.40
N ILE A 21 -13.54 -8.80 -13.13
CA ILE A 21 -13.06 -7.41 -13.07
C ILE A 21 -13.53 -6.70 -11.80
N ILE A 22 -14.74 -7.00 -11.30
CA ILE A 22 -15.32 -6.34 -10.10
C ILE A 22 -14.82 -6.98 -8.80
N GLN A 23 -14.54 -8.28 -8.80
CA GLN A 23 -14.00 -9.01 -7.65
C GLN A 23 -12.79 -8.31 -6.97
N PRO A 24 -11.74 -7.84 -7.68
CA PRO A 24 -10.59 -7.20 -7.03
C PRO A 24 -10.94 -5.86 -6.34
N ILE A 25 -12.03 -5.19 -6.76
CA ILE A 25 -12.52 -3.96 -6.10
C ILE A 25 -13.17 -4.26 -4.75
N TRP A 26 -13.81 -5.42 -4.60
CA TRP A 26 -14.38 -5.86 -3.33
C TRP A 26 -13.34 -6.53 -2.43
N GLU A 27 -12.47 -7.37 -2.98
CA GLU A 27 -11.44 -8.09 -2.22
C GLU A 27 -10.22 -7.25 -1.85
N GLY A 28 -9.99 -6.11 -2.51
CA GLY A 28 -8.97 -5.13 -2.10
C GLY A 28 -9.15 -4.61 -0.67
N SER A 29 -10.36 -4.70 -0.12
CA SER A 29 -10.65 -4.41 1.29
C SER A 29 -10.35 -5.58 2.24
N ALA A 30 -10.32 -6.81 1.74
CA ALA A 30 -10.15 -8.03 2.55
C ALA A 30 -8.68 -8.51 2.62
N LEU A 31 -7.84 -8.20 1.63
CA LEU A 31 -6.40 -8.51 1.69
C LEU A 31 -5.62 -7.62 2.67
N LEU A 32 -6.22 -6.52 3.14
CA LEU A 32 -5.71 -5.73 4.27
C LEU A 32 -6.28 -6.19 5.64
N ALA A 33 -7.19 -7.18 5.65
CA ALA A 33 -7.86 -7.65 6.86
C ALA A 33 -7.18 -8.86 7.52
N LYS A 34 -5.92 -9.16 7.15
CA LYS A 34 -5.16 -10.29 7.72
C LYS A 34 -3.81 -9.86 8.28
N GLU A 35 -3.84 -8.97 9.28
CA GLU A 35 -3.02 -9.09 10.49
C GLU A 35 -3.60 -8.16 11.57
N ASP A 36 -4.30 -8.74 12.54
CA ASP A 36 -4.94 -8.02 13.64
C ASP A 36 -3.91 -7.38 14.58
N ILE A 37 -3.66 -6.10 14.36
CA ILE A 37 -3.46 -5.15 15.46
C ILE A 37 -4.49 -4.04 15.25
N PRO A 38 -5.63 -4.04 15.96
CA PRO A 38 -6.61 -2.96 15.89
C PRO A 38 -6.05 -1.75 16.64
N LEU A 39 -5.06 -1.10 16.04
CA LEU A 39 -4.78 0.29 16.33
C LEU A 39 -5.74 1.08 15.43
N PRO A 40 -6.69 1.86 16.01
CA PRO A 40 -7.43 2.84 15.25
C PRO A 40 -6.46 3.96 14.88
N VAL A 41 -5.64 3.68 13.88
CA VAL A 41 -4.84 4.67 13.17
C VAL A 41 -5.75 5.04 12.01
N ASP A 42 -6.49 6.15 12.12
CA ASP A 42 -7.10 6.78 10.95
C ASP A 42 -5.99 6.86 9.91
N ASP A 43 -6.07 6.09 8.82
CA ASP A 43 -4.99 6.10 7.83
C ASP A 43 -4.93 7.51 7.24
N LEU A 44 -3.72 8.07 7.13
CA LEU A 44 -3.55 9.40 6.57
C LEU A 44 -4.10 9.45 5.14
N ASP A 45 -3.96 8.35 4.42
CA ASP A 45 -4.48 8.18 3.07
C ASP A 45 -6.02 8.18 3.08
N GLU A 46 -6.66 7.56 4.07
CA GLU A 46 -8.13 7.59 4.21
C GLU A 46 -8.63 9.01 4.55
N LEU A 47 -7.92 9.74 5.41
CA LEU A 47 -8.24 11.14 5.71
C LEU A 47 -8.10 12.03 4.47
N TYR A 48 -7.08 11.82 3.64
CA TYR A 48 -6.93 12.53 2.37
C TYR A 48 -8.03 12.16 1.37
N ALA A 49 -8.41 10.89 1.28
CA ALA A 49 -9.53 10.47 0.43
C ALA A 49 -10.86 11.14 0.87
N LYS A 50 -11.11 11.22 2.19
CA LYS A 50 -12.28 11.93 2.75
C LYS A 50 -12.24 13.43 2.42
N ARG A 51 -11.06 14.06 2.50
CA ARG A 51 -10.87 15.47 2.10
C ARG A 51 -11.22 15.68 0.62
N ASP A 52 -10.73 14.82 -0.25
CA ASP A 52 -10.95 14.96 -1.69
C ASP A 52 -12.42 14.76 -2.04
N ALA A 53 -13.08 13.77 -1.42
CA ALA A 53 -14.52 13.56 -1.57
C ALA A 53 -15.34 14.79 -1.12
N ILE A 54 -14.99 15.42 0.01
CA ILE A 54 -15.77 16.59 0.47
C ILE A 54 -15.52 17.83 -0.38
N TYR A 55 -14.33 17.98 -0.96
CA TYR A 55 -14.05 19.05 -1.92
C TYR A 55 -14.81 18.86 -3.23
N GLU A 56 -14.97 17.61 -3.68
CA GLU A 56 -15.81 17.30 -4.83
C GLU A 56 -17.28 17.63 -4.55
N ALA A 57 -17.80 17.23 -3.37
CA ALA A 57 -19.16 17.57 -2.96
C ALA A 57 -19.41 19.09 -2.90
N ILE A 58 -18.46 19.88 -2.42
CA ILE A 58 -18.56 21.35 -2.42
C ILE A 58 -18.60 21.91 -3.85
N LYS A 59 -17.78 21.37 -4.76
CA LYS A 59 -17.77 21.78 -6.17
C LYS A 59 -19.10 21.45 -6.85
N GLU A 60 -19.63 20.26 -6.63
CA GLU A 60 -20.91 19.84 -7.18
C GLU A 60 -22.06 20.72 -6.66
N LEU A 61 -22.07 21.02 -5.35
CA LEU A 61 -23.05 21.93 -4.75
C LEU A 61 -23.01 23.34 -5.39
N GLU A 62 -21.81 23.87 -5.63
CA GLU A 62 -21.61 25.16 -6.29
C GLU A 62 -22.15 25.13 -7.73
N LEU A 63 -21.87 24.06 -8.47
CA LEU A 63 -22.38 23.88 -9.83
C LEU A 63 -23.90 23.84 -9.84
N ASP A 64 -24.52 23.07 -8.94
CA ASP A 64 -25.98 22.97 -8.83
C ASP A 64 -26.65 24.31 -8.51
N TYR A 65 -26.02 25.16 -7.70
CA TYR A 65 -26.48 26.53 -7.48
C TYR A 65 -26.33 27.40 -8.73
N GLN A 66 -25.19 27.34 -9.42
CA GLN A 66 -24.95 28.13 -10.64
C GLN A 66 -25.88 27.74 -11.79
N VAL A 67 -26.29 26.48 -11.90
CA VAL A 67 -27.29 26.03 -12.88
C VAL A 67 -28.74 26.29 -12.42
N GLY A 68 -28.93 26.91 -11.25
CA GLY A 68 -30.23 27.32 -10.73
C GLY A 68 -31.10 26.18 -10.17
N LYS A 69 -30.52 25.02 -9.85
CA LYS A 69 -31.26 23.90 -9.22
C LYS A 69 -31.54 24.12 -7.74
N LEU A 70 -30.77 25.02 -7.09
CA LEU A 70 -30.84 25.29 -5.65
C LEU A 70 -31.20 26.75 -5.38
N SER A 71 -31.96 26.97 -4.32
CA SER A 71 -32.19 28.32 -3.77
C SER A 71 -30.92 28.84 -3.09
N GLU A 72 -30.80 30.16 -2.94
CA GLU A 72 -29.67 30.77 -2.23
C GLU A 72 -29.64 30.35 -0.75
N GLU A 73 -30.81 30.21 -0.13
CA GLU A 73 -30.95 29.77 1.26
C GLU A 73 -30.46 28.34 1.45
N ASP A 74 -30.83 27.42 0.56
CA ASP A 74 -30.43 26.02 0.63
C ASP A 74 -28.93 25.86 0.36
N TYR A 75 -28.41 26.56 -0.66
CA TYR A 75 -26.98 26.59 -0.95
C TYR A 75 -26.16 27.08 0.27
N LYS A 76 -26.59 28.16 0.92
CA LYS A 76 -25.89 28.68 2.12
C LYS A 76 -25.90 27.69 3.27
N ARG A 77 -27.01 26.98 3.48
CA ARG A 77 -27.12 25.95 4.53
C ARG A 77 -26.20 24.76 4.25
N PHE A 78 -26.29 24.17 3.06
CA PHE A 78 -25.48 23.00 2.72
C PHE A 78 -23.99 23.33 2.61
N SER A 79 -23.64 24.48 2.05
CA SER A 79 -22.23 24.89 1.95
C SER A 79 -21.61 25.13 3.33
N ALA A 80 -22.37 25.67 4.29
CA ALA A 80 -21.90 25.82 5.67
C ALA A 80 -21.63 24.47 6.34
N ASP A 81 -22.50 23.49 6.14
CA ASP A 81 -22.34 22.15 6.71
C ASP A 81 -21.13 21.41 6.09
N LEU A 82 -21.01 21.40 4.77
CA LEU A 82 -19.86 20.79 4.09
C LEU A 82 -18.53 21.45 4.49
N LYS A 83 -18.49 22.78 4.60
CA LYS A 83 -17.29 23.50 5.07
C LYS A 83 -16.92 23.13 6.50
N ARG A 84 -17.92 22.96 7.38
CA ARG A 84 -17.70 22.51 8.76
C ARG A 84 -17.11 21.09 8.79
N GLN A 85 -17.66 20.17 8.01
CA GLN A 85 -17.14 18.81 7.89
C GLN A 85 -15.71 18.80 7.31
N ALA A 86 -15.42 19.61 6.30
CA ALA A 86 -14.08 19.74 5.73
C ALA A 86 -13.06 20.26 6.76
N ALA A 87 -13.45 21.24 7.59
CA ALA A 87 -12.60 21.76 8.66
C ALA A 87 -12.26 20.68 9.70
N GLU A 88 -13.22 19.81 10.05
CA GLU A 88 -12.98 18.68 10.97
C GLU A 88 -12.00 17.67 10.37
N ILE A 89 -12.14 17.32 9.09
CA ILE A 89 -11.20 16.40 8.41
C ILE A 89 -9.78 16.99 8.38
N LEU A 90 -9.65 18.27 8.02
CA LEU A 90 -8.35 18.95 7.99
C LEU A 90 -7.70 19.00 9.38
N LYS A 91 -8.48 19.24 10.42
CA LYS A 91 -7.99 19.21 11.81
C LYS A 91 -7.41 17.84 12.18
N ARG A 92 -8.06 16.75 11.79
CA ARG A 92 -7.54 15.39 12.02
C ARG A 92 -6.24 15.13 11.28
N ILE A 93 -6.14 15.59 10.03
CA ILE A 93 -4.90 15.51 9.24
C ILE A 93 -3.77 16.27 9.96
N ASP A 94 -4.04 17.45 10.51
CA ASP A 94 -3.04 18.24 11.25
C ASP A 94 -2.65 17.61 12.61
N GLU A 95 -3.56 16.87 13.24
CA GLU A 95 -3.32 16.17 14.51
C GLU A 95 -2.58 14.83 14.32
N PHE A 96 -2.70 14.22 13.15
CA PHE A 96 -2.12 12.91 12.85
C PHE A 96 -0.60 12.82 13.05
N PRO A 97 0.25 13.79 12.59
CA PRO A 97 1.68 13.78 12.89
C PRO A 97 1.99 13.87 14.38
N LYS A 98 1.17 14.59 15.15
CA LYS A 98 1.34 14.72 16.61
C LYS A 98 1.02 13.40 17.30
N GLN A 99 -0.05 12.73 16.86
CA GLN A 99 -0.41 11.41 17.35
C GLN A 99 0.69 10.39 17.03
N GLN A 100 1.22 10.38 15.80
CA GLN A 100 2.35 9.53 15.45
C GLN A 100 3.59 9.80 16.28
N ALA A 101 3.94 11.07 16.50
CA ALA A 101 5.10 11.44 17.32
C ALA A 101 4.94 10.96 18.77
N HIS A 102 3.74 11.04 19.34
CA HIS A 102 3.45 10.51 20.66
C HIS A 102 3.64 8.98 20.72
N ILE A 103 3.09 8.25 19.74
CA ILE A 103 3.25 6.79 19.64
C ILE A 103 4.73 6.40 19.49
N ARG A 104 5.48 7.09 18.61
CA ARG A 104 6.92 6.85 18.42
C ARG A 104 7.70 7.02 19.71
N ARG A 105 7.50 8.13 20.45
CA ARG A 105 8.17 8.39 21.73
C ARG A 105 7.84 7.33 22.78
N TYR A 106 6.58 6.93 22.87
CA TYR A 106 6.14 5.88 23.80
C TYR A 106 6.82 4.54 23.49
N LEU A 107 6.86 4.15 22.21
CA LEU A 107 7.49 2.91 21.77
C LEU A 107 9.00 2.93 21.99
N GLU A 108 9.68 4.04 21.67
CA GLU A 108 11.11 4.21 21.91
C GLU A 108 11.45 4.06 23.40
N ALA A 109 10.65 4.65 24.29
CA ALA A 109 10.82 4.50 25.74
C ALA A 109 10.64 3.04 26.20
N GLN A 110 9.59 2.36 25.72
CA GLN A 110 9.36 0.93 25.99
C GLN A 110 10.50 0.03 25.50
N ILE A 111 11.03 0.28 24.31
CA ILE A 111 12.15 -0.48 23.76
C ILE A 111 13.41 -0.27 24.64
N GLN A 112 13.65 0.94 25.12
CA GLN A 112 14.79 1.23 25.99
C GLN A 112 14.70 0.51 27.34
N THR A 113 13.53 0.48 27.98
CA THR A 113 13.36 -0.22 29.26
C THR A 113 13.58 -1.72 29.12
N ILE A 114 13.03 -2.33 28.07
CA ILE A 114 13.23 -3.75 27.77
C ILE A 114 14.71 -4.04 27.47
N ARG A 115 15.39 -3.19 26.68
CA ARG A 115 16.83 -3.34 26.40
C ARG A 115 17.70 -3.21 27.65
N ALA A 116 17.39 -2.27 28.53
CA ALA A 116 18.09 -2.09 29.80
C ALA A 116 17.92 -3.30 30.73
N ALA A 117 16.71 -3.87 30.80
CA ALA A 117 16.43 -5.06 31.57
C ALA A 117 17.11 -6.33 31.00
N MET A 118 17.28 -6.43 29.69
CA MET A 118 17.92 -7.57 29.02
C MET A 118 19.46 -7.48 28.93
N GLY A 119 20.08 -6.43 29.46
CA GLY A 119 21.53 -6.39 29.69
C GLY A 119 22.44 -6.38 28.46
N ALA A 120 21.97 -5.95 27.28
CA ALA A 120 22.83 -5.84 26.09
C ALA A 120 22.53 -4.58 25.24
N PRO A 121 23.56 -3.81 24.83
CA PRO A 121 23.37 -2.74 23.87
C PRO A 121 23.19 -3.34 22.47
N VAL A 122 21.99 -3.20 21.89
CA VAL A 122 21.74 -3.48 20.46
C VAL A 122 22.39 -2.36 19.65
N THR A 123 23.67 -2.51 19.34
CA THR A 123 24.51 -1.53 18.60
C THR A 123 24.44 -1.67 17.08
N GLN A 124 23.60 -2.54 16.53
CA GLN A 124 23.56 -2.73 15.09
C GLN A 124 22.45 -1.89 14.45
N PRO A 125 22.78 -0.94 13.55
CA PRO A 125 21.79 -0.38 12.66
C PRO A 125 21.26 -1.52 11.79
N VAL A 126 19.94 -1.74 11.81
CA VAL A 126 19.22 -2.73 10.97
C VAL A 126 19.13 -2.25 9.51
N LEU A 127 20.23 -1.70 8.99
CA LEU A 127 20.51 -1.56 7.57
C LEU A 127 21.61 -2.55 7.12
N ALA A 128 22.00 -3.48 7.98
CA ALA A 128 22.63 -4.72 7.52
C ALA A 128 21.54 -5.57 6.88
N ARG A 129 21.59 -5.75 5.55
CA ARG A 129 20.93 -6.85 4.85
C ARG A 129 21.05 -8.09 5.72
N VAL A 130 19.93 -8.64 6.18
CA VAL A 130 19.88 -9.92 6.88
C VAL A 130 20.60 -10.95 6.02
N PRO A 131 21.79 -11.45 6.39
CA PRO A 131 22.36 -12.61 5.73
C PRO A 131 21.55 -13.78 6.26
N ILE A 132 20.66 -14.31 5.43
CA ILE A 132 20.07 -15.64 5.63
C ILE A 132 21.20 -16.68 5.52
N THR A 133 21.97 -16.88 6.59
CA THR A 133 23.02 -17.91 6.63
C THR A 133 22.99 -18.69 7.94
N GLY A 134 21.93 -19.47 8.10
CA GLY A 134 22.03 -20.78 8.72
C GLY A 134 22.45 -21.83 7.68
N ARG A 135 23.57 -21.63 6.99
CA ARG A 135 24.26 -22.67 6.20
C ARG A 135 25.75 -22.36 6.19
N GLU A 136 26.52 -23.33 6.65
CA GLU A 136 27.98 -23.36 6.66
C GLU A 136 28.57 -22.87 5.33
N GLY A 137 29.47 -21.89 5.41
CA GLY A 137 30.67 -21.78 4.56
C GLY A 137 30.55 -21.96 3.04
N LYS A 138 29.42 -21.67 2.39
CA LYS A 138 29.33 -21.66 0.93
C LYS A 138 29.26 -20.23 0.41
N THR A 139 30.36 -19.79 -0.22
CA THR A 139 30.39 -18.62 -1.10
C THR A 139 29.13 -18.59 -1.97
N PRO A 140 28.41 -17.46 -2.05
CA PRO A 140 27.18 -17.40 -2.84
C PRO A 140 27.48 -17.82 -4.28
N PRO A 141 26.62 -18.66 -4.89
CA PRO A 141 26.84 -19.12 -6.26
C PRO A 141 26.93 -17.90 -7.19
N LYS A 142 28.03 -17.78 -7.93
CA LYS A 142 28.20 -16.76 -8.95
C LYS A 142 27.46 -17.19 -10.22
N PHE A 143 26.84 -16.24 -10.91
CA PHE A 143 26.17 -16.47 -12.19
C PHE A 143 26.81 -15.62 -13.29
N CYS A 144 26.75 -16.12 -14.52
CA CYS A 144 27.24 -15.38 -15.68
C CYS A 144 26.35 -14.16 -15.94
N THR A 145 26.93 -12.97 -16.00
CA THR A 145 26.19 -11.72 -16.26
C THR A 145 25.72 -11.56 -17.71
N GLN A 146 26.18 -12.43 -18.62
CA GLN A 146 25.79 -12.40 -20.03
C GLN A 146 24.62 -13.34 -20.37
N CYS A 147 24.55 -14.51 -19.74
CA CYS A 147 23.50 -15.50 -20.05
C CYS A 147 22.76 -16.07 -18.84
N GLY A 148 23.18 -15.74 -17.61
CA GLY A 148 22.55 -16.23 -16.38
C GLY A 148 22.98 -17.64 -15.93
N ALA A 149 23.88 -18.32 -16.66
CA ALA A 149 24.34 -19.66 -16.29
C ALA A 149 25.05 -19.68 -14.92
N PRO A 150 24.89 -20.75 -14.11
CA PRO A 150 25.67 -20.91 -12.88
C PRO A 150 27.16 -21.12 -13.19
N LEU A 151 28.03 -20.41 -12.48
CA LEU A 151 29.49 -20.51 -12.63
C LEU A 151 30.09 -21.34 -11.50
N ARG A 152 31.10 -22.15 -11.83
CA ARG A 152 31.94 -22.83 -10.85
C ARG A 152 33.06 -21.90 -10.38
N PRO A 153 33.61 -22.07 -9.16
CA PRO A 153 34.64 -21.18 -8.62
C PRO A 153 35.91 -21.07 -9.48
N THR A 154 36.25 -22.13 -10.23
CA THR A 154 37.45 -22.20 -11.09
C THR A 154 37.21 -21.77 -12.54
N ASP A 155 35.97 -21.39 -12.90
CA ASP A 155 35.65 -21.02 -14.27
C ASP A 155 36.30 -19.69 -14.65
N ARG A 156 37.08 -19.68 -15.74
CA ARG A 156 37.61 -18.47 -16.39
C ARG A 156 36.71 -17.99 -17.54
N PHE A 157 35.86 -18.88 -18.03
CA PHE A 157 34.89 -18.64 -19.10
C PHE A 157 33.59 -19.37 -18.77
N CYS A 158 32.45 -18.81 -19.17
CA CYS A 158 31.16 -19.47 -19.04
C CYS A 158 31.07 -20.63 -20.04
N SER A 159 30.79 -21.84 -19.56
CA SER A 159 30.62 -23.04 -20.39
C SER A 159 29.37 -23.01 -21.27
N GLN A 160 28.40 -22.13 -20.98
CA GLN A 160 27.14 -22.05 -21.74
C GLN A 160 27.16 -20.98 -22.84
N CYS A 161 27.83 -19.83 -22.65
CA CYS A 161 27.85 -18.73 -23.62
C CYS A 161 29.26 -18.27 -24.05
N GLY A 162 30.32 -18.82 -23.47
CA GLY A 162 31.71 -18.49 -23.82
C GLY A 162 32.24 -17.16 -23.26
N ALA A 163 31.42 -16.38 -22.55
CA ALA A 163 31.84 -15.11 -21.96
C ALA A 163 32.98 -15.30 -20.94
N ARG A 164 34.01 -14.43 -20.97
CA ARG A 164 35.04 -14.38 -19.92
C ARG A 164 34.41 -14.00 -18.59
N VAL A 165 34.75 -14.71 -17.54
CA VAL A 165 34.28 -14.45 -16.18
C VAL A 165 35.48 -14.41 -15.25
N THR A 166 35.44 -13.54 -14.25
CA THR A 166 36.52 -13.44 -13.27
C THR A 166 36.36 -14.60 -12.28
N PRO A 167 37.34 -15.53 -12.18
CA PRO A 167 37.27 -16.62 -11.20
C PRO A 167 37.20 -16.05 -9.77
N ALA A 168 36.61 -16.82 -8.85
CA ALA A 168 36.44 -16.41 -7.46
C ALA A 168 37.73 -16.52 -6.65
#